data_AF-A0A532DAT2-F1
#
_entry.id   AF-A0A532DAT2-F1
#
_cell.length_a   1.000
_cell.length_b   1.000
_cell.length_c   1.000
_cell.angle_alpha   90.00
_cell.angle_beta   90.00
_cell.angle_gamma   90.00
#
_symmetry.space_group_name_H-M   'P 1'
#
loop_
_entity.id
_entity.type
_entity.pdbx_description
1 polymer ?
#
loop_
_entity_poly.entity_id
_entity_poly.type
_entity_poly.pdbx_seq_one_letter_code
_entity_poly.pdbx_strand_id
1 'polypeptide(L)'
;MIYFAIAASPSIANWLHSFVWFVLFIWFIGFNQTNQIDQPNQINLFDSSCLRYTGHRGRIIYMKAPLGKGIFLIAAPSLRDPNFRQTVVLLCEHGEEGALGVVVNRPTAMSVSEALPQIPILEGQRHVLFSGGPVQTNQVMMLYRLEQLPENSHHVFDGICLGGDTDLVDRILTATEGREAFRAYLGYSGWGPGQLESEMQTGSWFTLPADPNAVFHKDPTRIWPDIVSALGEEYRHYADMPFDPTLN
;
A
#
# COMPACT_ATOMS: atom_id res chain seq x y z
N MET A 1 -25.16 -17.52 8.88
CA MET A 1 -25.33 -16.41 7.92
C MET A 1 -24.97 -15.13 8.65
N ILE A 2 -23.81 -14.53 8.37
CA ILE A 2 -23.41 -13.24 8.93
C ILE A 2 -23.20 -12.33 7.73
N TYR A 3 -24.12 -11.38 7.56
CA TYR A 3 -24.04 -10.30 6.58
C TYR A 3 -22.96 -9.32 7.03
N PHE A 4 -21.92 -9.12 6.23
CA PHE A 4 -21.13 -7.88 6.31
C PHE A 4 -21.99 -6.76 5.73
N ALA A 5 -22.68 -6.05 6.61
CA ALA A 5 -23.41 -4.85 6.25
C ALA A 5 -22.39 -3.73 5.96
N ILE A 6 -22.29 -3.32 4.69
CA ILE A 6 -21.80 -1.99 4.35
C ILE A 6 -22.87 -1.01 4.83
N ALA A 7 -22.86 -0.71 6.12
CA ALA A 7 -23.65 0.36 6.68
C ALA A 7 -22.89 1.67 6.41
N ALA A 8 -23.28 2.37 5.35
CA ALA A 8 -22.97 3.78 5.20
C ALA A 8 -23.65 4.53 6.36
N SER A 9 -22.91 4.70 7.47
CA SER A 9 -23.32 5.52 8.60
C SER A 9 -23.38 6.99 8.16
N PRO A 10 -24.41 7.77 8.54
CA PRO A 10 -24.51 9.20 8.23
C PRO A 10 -23.33 10.06 8.71
N SER A 11 -22.41 9.51 9.52
CA SER A 11 -21.15 10.15 9.94
C SER A 11 -20.05 10.14 8.86
N ILE A 12 -20.13 9.27 7.85
CA ILE A 12 -19.15 9.16 6.75
C ILE A 12 -19.25 10.36 5.78
N ALA A 13 -20.43 10.97 5.67
CA ALA A 13 -20.64 12.14 4.82
C ALA A 13 -19.94 13.41 5.35
N ASN A 14 -19.85 13.57 6.68
CA ASN A 14 -19.08 14.66 7.30
C ASN A 14 -17.57 14.38 7.29
N TRP A 15 -17.20 13.09 7.23
CA TRP A 15 -15.82 12.63 7.06
C TRP A 15 -15.29 12.92 5.64
N LEU A 16 -16.10 12.73 4.59
CA LEU A 16 -15.73 13.04 3.20
C LEU A 16 -15.46 14.53 2.95
N HIS A 17 -16.18 15.42 3.63
CA HIS A 17 -15.93 16.86 3.51
C HIS A 17 -14.63 17.24 4.25
N SER A 18 -14.44 16.78 5.50
CA SER A 18 -13.21 17.07 6.24
C SER A 18 -11.96 16.39 5.65
N PHE A 19 -12.10 15.24 4.99
CA PHE A 19 -10.99 14.51 4.38
C PHE A 19 -10.60 15.06 2.99
N VAL A 20 -11.56 15.53 2.17
CA VAL A 20 -11.24 16.32 0.98
C VAL A 20 -10.53 17.62 1.38
N TRP A 21 -10.94 18.25 2.48
CA TRP A 21 -10.21 19.37 3.06
C TRP A 21 -8.86 18.93 3.67
N PHE A 22 -8.72 17.75 4.26
CA PHE A 22 -7.45 17.24 4.80
C PHE A 22 -6.43 16.98 3.68
N VAL A 23 -6.85 16.35 2.58
CA VAL A 23 -6.03 16.19 1.37
C VAL A 23 -5.69 17.56 0.76
N LEU A 24 -6.63 18.52 0.70
CA LEU A 24 -6.34 19.90 0.26
C LEU A 24 -5.50 20.71 1.26
N PHE A 25 -5.57 20.41 2.55
CA PHE A 25 -4.87 21.09 3.66
C PHE A 25 -3.43 20.60 3.78
N ILE A 26 -3.21 19.31 3.56
CA ILE A 26 -1.89 18.71 3.34
C ILE A 26 -1.19 19.35 2.12
N TRP A 27 -1.95 19.73 1.08
CA TRP A 27 -1.44 20.50 -0.07
C TRP A 27 -1.20 21.99 0.22
N PHE A 28 -1.74 22.55 1.31
CA PHE A 28 -1.65 23.99 1.63
C PHE A 28 -0.72 24.31 2.80
N ILE A 29 -0.41 23.37 3.69
CA ILE A 29 0.45 23.59 4.86
C ILE A 29 1.72 22.75 4.77
N GLY A 30 2.69 23.23 3.99
CA GLY A 30 4.08 23.05 4.36
C GLY A 30 4.42 24.00 5.51
N PHE A 31 4.20 23.61 6.76
CA PHE A 31 4.96 24.11 7.92
C PHE A 31 4.69 23.38 9.24
N ASN A 32 5.79 22.99 9.87
CA ASN A 32 6.06 22.78 11.30
C ASN A 32 5.11 21.92 12.15
N GLN A 33 5.59 20.74 12.55
CA GLN A 33 6.03 20.54 13.94
C GLN A 33 7.14 19.49 14.02
N THR A 34 8.32 19.93 14.45
CA THR A 34 9.34 19.11 15.13
C THR A 34 8.70 18.43 16.34
N ASN A 35 8.79 17.11 16.45
CA ASN A 35 8.80 16.43 17.74
C ASN A 35 9.58 15.11 17.68
N GLN A 36 10.72 15.16 18.38
CA GLN A 36 11.24 14.17 19.33
C GLN A 36 11.31 12.69 18.88
N ILE A 37 12.54 12.26 18.62
CA ILE A 37 12.92 10.85 18.45
C ILE A 37 12.79 10.17 19.82
N ASP A 38 11.70 9.45 20.07
CA ASP A 38 11.63 8.49 21.16
C ASP A 38 12.41 7.23 20.79
N GLN A 39 13.27 6.80 21.71
CA GLN A 39 14.10 5.61 21.55
C GLN A 39 13.23 4.35 21.44
N PRO A 40 13.59 3.37 20.59
CA PRO A 40 12.83 2.14 20.47
C PRO A 40 12.97 1.31 21.76
N ASN A 41 11.84 1.10 22.43
CA ASN A 41 11.67 0.13 23.50
C ASN A 41 12.21 -1.24 23.05
N GLN A 42 13.04 -1.86 23.90
CA GLN A 42 13.63 -3.17 23.67
C GLN A 42 12.54 -4.24 23.52
N ILE A 43 12.38 -4.77 22.29
CA ILE A 43 11.57 -5.95 22.02
C ILE A 43 12.36 -7.19 22.45
N ASN A 44 11.74 -8.04 23.27
CA ASN A 44 12.34 -9.29 23.77
C ASN A 44 12.55 -10.29 22.62
N LEU A 45 13.82 -10.56 22.27
CA LEU A 45 14.27 -11.29 21.08
C LEU A 45 14.12 -12.83 21.13
N PHE A 46 13.37 -13.39 22.08
CA PHE A 46 13.37 -14.83 22.38
C PHE A 46 12.01 -15.56 22.32
N ASP A 47 10.98 -14.96 21.73
CA ASP A 47 9.73 -15.70 21.45
C ASP A 47 9.86 -16.50 20.14
N SER A 48 9.77 -17.83 20.27
CA SER A 48 10.05 -18.80 19.19
C SER A 48 8.88 -19.03 18.22
N SER A 49 7.82 -18.23 18.31
CA SER A 49 6.62 -18.33 17.45
C SER A 49 6.70 -17.51 16.15
N CYS A 50 7.80 -16.80 15.87
CA CYS A 50 7.98 -16.00 14.65
C CYS A 50 8.45 -16.86 13.46
N LEU A 51 7.52 -17.25 12.59
CA LEU A 51 7.79 -17.92 11.32
C LEU A 51 8.60 -17.00 10.37
N ARG A 52 9.54 -17.62 9.64
CA ARG A 52 10.71 -16.98 9.03
C ARG A 52 10.48 -16.69 7.55
N TYR A 53 10.40 -15.41 7.19
CA TYR A 53 10.49 -14.99 5.79
C TYR A 53 11.93 -14.58 5.45
N THR A 54 12.48 -15.14 4.37
CA THR A 54 13.72 -14.67 3.74
C THR A 54 13.36 -13.87 2.49
N GLY A 55 13.45 -12.54 2.56
CA GLY A 55 13.34 -11.70 1.36
C GLY A 55 14.48 -11.94 0.37
N HIS A 56 14.40 -11.32 -0.80
CA HIS A 56 15.36 -11.47 -1.92
C HIS A 56 16.83 -11.10 -1.59
N ARG A 57 17.13 -10.66 -0.36
CA ARG A 57 18.48 -10.42 0.17
C ARG A 57 18.82 -11.21 1.46
N GLY A 58 18.12 -12.32 1.75
CA GLY A 58 18.48 -13.21 2.88
C GLY A 58 18.29 -12.60 4.28
N ARG A 59 17.52 -11.52 4.41
CA ARG A 59 17.22 -10.88 5.70
C ARG A 59 15.99 -11.56 6.33
N ILE A 60 16.11 -12.00 7.58
CA ILE A 60 15.00 -12.57 8.36
C ILE A 60 14.00 -11.46 8.66
N ILE A 61 12.76 -11.58 8.18
CA ILE A 61 11.69 -10.62 8.46
C ILE A 61 10.75 -11.19 9.53
N TYR A 62 10.57 -10.43 10.60
CA TYR A 62 9.70 -10.78 11.72
C TYR A 62 8.24 -10.46 11.36
N MET A 63 7.40 -11.49 11.32
CA MET A 63 5.96 -11.40 11.02
C MET A 63 5.18 -10.99 12.27
N LYS A 64 5.32 -9.72 12.64
CA LYS A 64 4.41 -8.94 13.50
C LYS A 64 4.93 -7.50 13.58
N ALA A 65 5.31 -6.93 12.43
CA ALA A 65 5.77 -5.56 12.41
C ALA A 65 4.67 -4.66 13.01
N PRO A 66 5.02 -3.71 13.90
CA PRO A 66 4.05 -2.79 14.45
C PRO A 66 3.37 -2.04 13.30
N LEU A 67 2.06 -1.78 13.43
CA LEU A 67 1.36 -0.97 12.45
C LEU A 67 2.00 0.42 12.38
N GLY A 68 2.08 0.93 11.16
CA GLY A 68 2.68 2.21 10.88
C GLY A 68 2.84 2.44 9.40
N LYS A 69 3.23 3.65 9.05
CA LYS A 69 3.62 4.01 7.69
C LYS A 69 4.80 3.16 7.22
N GLY A 70 4.77 2.71 5.96
CA GLY A 70 5.84 1.87 5.39
C GLY A 70 5.73 0.40 5.75
N ILE A 71 4.55 -0.05 6.19
CA ILE A 71 4.26 -1.46 6.47
C ILE A 71 3.37 -2.02 5.36
N PHE A 72 3.67 -3.26 4.95
CA PHE A 72 2.77 -4.05 4.14
C PHE A 72 1.75 -4.79 5.00
N LEU A 73 0.48 -4.67 4.62
CA LEU A 73 -0.60 -5.55 5.05
C LEU A 73 -0.79 -6.64 4.01
N ILE A 74 -0.61 -7.88 4.43
CA ILE A 74 -0.76 -9.07 3.59
C ILE A 74 -2.10 -9.68 3.92
N ALA A 75 -3.01 -9.71 2.94
CA ALA A 75 -4.32 -10.32 3.13
C ALA A 75 -4.18 -11.78 3.54
N ALA A 76 -4.85 -12.18 4.62
CA ALA A 76 -4.91 -13.58 4.99
C ALA A 76 -5.64 -14.39 3.89
N PRO A 77 -5.28 -15.66 3.64
CA PRO A 77 -6.00 -16.49 2.67
C PRO A 77 -7.49 -16.66 2.96
N SER A 78 -7.89 -16.51 4.24
CA SER A 78 -9.28 -16.54 4.68
C SER A 78 -10.05 -15.24 4.39
N LEU A 79 -9.38 -14.14 4.02
CA LEU A 79 -10.02 -12.86 3.71
C LEU A 79 -10.74 -12.94 2.37
N ARG A 80 -12.08 -12.91 2.42
CA ARG A 80 -12.96 -13.11 1.25
C ARG A 80 -13.47 -11.84 0.61
N ASP A 81 -13.16 -10.66 1.17
CA ASP A 81 -13.55 -9.39 0.57
C ASP A 81 -12.96 -9.29 -0.85
N PRO A 82 -13.76 -9.13 -1.92
CA PRO A 82 -13.24 -9.03 -3.28
C PRO A 82 -12.25 -7.87 -3.48
N ASN A 83 -12.37 -6.79 -2.70
CA ASN A 83 -11.46 -5.65 -2.75
C ASN A 83 -10.07 -5.99 -2.18
N PHE A 84 -9.98 -6.98 -1.29
CA PHE A 84 -8.76 -7.26 -0.51
C PHE A 84 -8.29 -8.72 -0.56
N ARG A 85 -9.01 -9.61 -1.22
CA ARG A 85 -8.56 -11.00 -1.40
C ARG A 85 -7.22 -11.02 -2.16
N GLN A 86 -6.28 -11.79 -1.63
CA GLN A 86 -4.93 -11.95 -2.21
C GLN A 86 -4.21 -10.61 -2.46
N THR A 87 -4.45 -9.59 -1.63
CA THR A 87 -3.78 -8.29 -1.76
C THR A 87 -2.57 -8.14 -0.85
N VAL A 88 -1.66 -7.31 -1.31
CA VAL A 88 -0.64 -6.66 -0.49
C VAL A 88 -0.91 -5.17 -0.53
N VAL A 89 -1.21 -4.58 0.62
CA VAL A 89 -1.44 -3.14 0.77
C VAL A 89 -0.21 -2.50 1.38
N LEU A 90 0.31 -1.44 0.78
CA LEU A 90 1.26 -0.54 1.44
C LEU A 90 0.51 0.49 2.27
N LEU A 91 0.76 0.55 3.57
CA LEU A 91 0.31 1.65 4.43
C LEU A 91 1.13 2.90 4.15
N CYS A 92 0.46 3.90 3.60
CA CYS A 92 1.02 5.22 3.33
C CYS A 92 0.84 6.17 4.51
N GLU A 93 -0.22 5.98 5.32
CA GLU A 93 -0.48 6.71 6.55
C GLU A 93 -1.14 5.78 7.57
N HIS A 94 -0.85 6.03 8.85
CA HIS A 94 -1.47 5.33 9.98
C HIS A 94 -1.34 6.18 11.23
N GLY A 95 -2.45 6.38 11.94
CA GLY A 95 -2.52 7.17 13.18
C GLY A 95 -3.90 7.08 13.83
N GLU A 96 -4.16 7.93 14.82
CA GLU A 96 -5.41 7.90 15.60
C GLU A 96 -6.66 8.19 14.75
N GLU A 97 -6.51 9.00 13.71
CA GLU A 97 -7.59 9.35 12.77
C GLU A 97 -7.90 8.25 11.74
N GLY A 98 -7.10 7.17 11.71
CA GLY A 98 -7.27 6.04 10.80
C GLY A 98 -6.01 5.68 10.02
N ALA A 99 -6.20 4.97 8.91
CA ALA A 99 -5.11 4.53 8.04
C ALA A 99 -5.45 4.71 6.56
N LEU A 100 -4.42 4.93 5.76
CA LEU A 100 -4.51 4.99 4.30
C LEU A 100 -3.43 4.11 3.69
N GLY A 101 -3.80 3.35 2.67
CA GLY A 101 -2.85 2.55 1.91
C GLY A 101 -3.29 2.31 0.48
N VAL A 102 -2.37 1.75 -0.30
CA VAL A 102 -2.62 1.37 -1.70
C VAL A 102 -2.26 -0.09 -1.93
N VAL A 103 -3.11 -0.80 -2.68
CA VAL A 103 -2.84 -2.18 -3.09
C VAL A 103 -1.74 -2.20 -4.16
N VAL A 104 -0.58 -2.78 -3.83
CA VAL A 104 0.62 -2.73 -4.70
C VAL A 104 0.66 -3.86 -5.74
N ASN A 105 -0.20 -4.86 -5.61
CA ASN A 105 -0.12 -6.11 -6.38
C ASN A 105 -1.28 -6.34 -7.36
N ARG A 106 -2.11 -5.32 -7.64
CA ARG A 106 -3.25 -5.41 -8.57
C ARG A 106 -3.09 -4.50 -9.80
N PRO A 107 -2.30 -4.91 -10.81
CA PRO A 107 -2.24 -4.19 -12.08
C PRO A 107 -3.59 -4.28 -12.81
N THR A 108 -3.91 -3.26 -13.60
CA THR A 108 -5.08 -3.22 -14.47
C THR A 108 -4.66 -3.32 -15.94
N ALA A 109 -5.64 -3.44 -16.84
CA ALA A 109 -5.40 -3.37 -18.28
C ALA A 109 -5.24 -1.94 -18.83
N MET A 110 -5.52 -0.91 -18.01
CA MET A 110 -5.48 0.50 -18.44
C MET A 110 -4.04 1.01 -18.40
N SER A 111 -3.59 1.63 -19.49
CA SER A 111 -2.27 2.25 -19.55
C SER A 111 -2.24 3.58 -18.78
N VAL A 112 -1.10 3.92 -18.18
CA VAL A 112 -0.96 5.23 -17.50
C VAL A 112 -1.03 6.37 -18.51
N SER A 113 -0.52 6.18 -19.74
CA SER A 113 -0.61 7.17 -20.82
C SER A 113 -2.05 7.47 -21.24
N GLU A 114 -2.96 6.49 -21.20
CA GLU A 114 -4.38 6.72 -21.49
C GLU A 114 -5.07 7.52 -20.39
N ALA A 115 -4.69 7.29 -19.13
CA ALA A 115 -5.29 7.98 -17.99
C ALA A 115 -4.70 9.38 -17.75
N LEU A 116 -3.45 9.60 -18.16
CA LEU A 116 -2.71 10.86 -18.00
C LEU A 116 -2.15 11.33 -19.36
N PRO A 117 -3.01 11.63 -20.35
CA PRO A 117 -2.58 12.02 -21.69
C PRO A 117 -1.80 13.34 -21.71
N GLN A 118 -1.89 14.15 -20.65
CA GLN A 118 -1.16 15.40 -20.50
C GLN A 118 0.34 15.23 -20.19
N ILE A 119 0.83 14.00 -20.04
CA ILE A 119 2.25 13.69 -19.75
C ILE A 119 2.86 12.97 -20.97
N PRO A 120 3.41 13.70 -21.97
CA PRO A 120 3.82 13.11 -23.24
C PRO A 120 4.94 12.07 -23.11
N ILE A 121 5.80 12.20 -22.09
CA ILE A 121 6.90 11.25 -21.87
C ILE A 121 6.40 9.81 -21.62
N LEU A 122 5.16 9.64 -21.15
CA LEU A 122 4.56 8.33 -20.92
C LEU A 122 4.06 7.66 -22.21
N GLU A 123 3.93 8.40 -23.32
CA GLU A 123 3.47 7.82 -24.59
C GLU A 123 4.41 6.72 -25.08
N GLY A 124 3.83 5.57 -25.45
CA GLY A 124 4.59 4.40 -25.89
C GLY A 124 5.32 3.64 -24.76
N GLN A 125 5.25 4.10 -23.51
CA GLN A 125 5.74 3.36 -22.36
C GLN A 125 4.75 2.28 -21.91
N ARG A 126 5.24 1.21 -21.29
CA ARG A 126 4.42 0.06 -20.86
C ARG A 126 3.97 0.16 -19.39
N HIS A 127 3.73 1.37 -18.90
CA HIS A 127 3.22 1.57 -17.55
C HIS A 127 1.71 1.35 -17.53
N VAL A 128 1.25 0.52 -16.59
CA VAL A 128 -0.19 0.29 -16.34
C VAL A 128 -0.61 0.90 -15.02
N LEU A 129 -1.88 1.28 -14.93
CA LEU A 129 -2.50 1.67 -13.67
C LEU A 129 -2.75 0.46 -12.79
N PHE A 130 -2.70 0.67 -11.49
CA PHE A 130 -3.02 -0.30 -10.47
C PHE A 130 -4.35 0.04 -9.81
N SER A 131 -5.12 -0.95 -9.38
CA SER A 131 -6.26 -0.71 -8.50
C SER A 131 -5.74 -0.57 -7.09
N GLY A 132 -5.69 0.66 -6.55
CA GLY A 132 -5.12 0.95 -5.23
C GLY A 132 -6.12 0.72 -4.08
N GLY A 133 -7.42 0.69 -4.37
CA GLY A 133 -8.45 0.29 -3.43
C GLY A 133 -9.85 0.80 -3.81
N PRO A 134 -10.87 0.53 -2.98
CA PRO A 134 -12.27 0.81 -3.32
C PRO A 134 -12.69 2.28 -3.11
N VAL A 135 -11.85 3.10 -2.49
CA VAL A 135 -12.18 4.50 -2.17
C VAL A 135 -11.66 5.42 -3.26
N GLN A 136 -12.50 6.34 -3.73
CA GLN A 136 -12.17 7.33 -4.77
C GLN A 136 -11.51 6.71 -6.01
N THR A 137 -12.12 5.65 -6.56
CA THR A 137 -11.59 4.85 -7.70
C THR A 137 -11.30 5.62 -8.98
N ASN A 138 -11.71 6.89 -9.07
CA ASN A 138 -11.45 7.76 -10.21
C ASN A 138 -10.28 8.74 -9.97
N GLN A 139 -9.73 8.76 -8.76
CA GLN A 139 -8.59 9.59 -8.41
C GLN A 139 -7.29 8.81 -8.63
N VAL A 140 -6.34 9.46 -9.31
CA VAL A 140 -5.00 8.92 -9.49
C VAL A 140 -4.14 9.30 -8.28
N MET A 141 -3.48 8.30 -7.71
CA MET A 141 -2.37 8.47 -6.77
C MET A 141 -1.13 7.82 -7.33
N MET A 142 0.03 8.32 -6.95
CA MET A 142 1.31 7.84 -7.44
C MET A 142 2.28 7.64 -6.29
N LEU A 143 2.97 6.51 -6.34
CA LEU A 143 4.15 6.29 -5.53
C LEU A 143 5.38 6.56 -6.38
N TYR A 144 6.30 7.31 -5.81
CA TYR A 144 7.56 7.70 -6.43
C TYR A 144 8.72 7.16 -5.61
N ARG A 145 9.79 6.74 -6.27
CA ARG A 145 11.08 6.49 -5.63
C ARG A 145 12.03 7.60 -6.03
N LEU A 146 12.50 8.36 -5.05
CA LEU A 146 13.37 9.51 -5.25
C LEU A 146 14.65 9.32 -4.42
N GLU A 147 15.81 9.59 -5.03
CA GLU A 147 17.08 9.65 -4.28
C GLU A 147 17.14 10.89 -3.38
N GLN A 148 16.54 11.99 -3.84
CA GLN A 148 16.41 13.24 -3.11
C GLN A 148 14.95 13.62 -2.98
N LEU A 149 14.46 13.65 -1.73
CA LEU A 149 13.08 13.97 -1.39
C LEU A 149 12.86 15.49 -1.50
N PRO A 150 11.90 15.98 -2.30
CA PRO A 150 11.48 17.37 -2.27
C PRO A 150 10.93 17.72 -0.88
N GLU A 151 11.15 18.96 -0.42
CA GLU A 151 10.76 19.42 0.93
C GLU A 151 9.26 19.24 1.23
N ASN A 152 8.40 19.30 0.21
CA ASN A 152 6.94 19.16 0.34
C ASN A 152 6.42 17.77 -0.11
N SER A 153 7.27 16.75 -0.15
CA SER A 153 6.84 15.40 -0.54
C SER A 153 6.26 14.62 0.64
N HIS A 154 5.17 13.88 0.43
CA HIS A 154 4.63 12.97 1.45
C HIS A 154 5.48 11.70 1.50
N HIS A 155 6.59 11.76 2.22
CA HIS A 155 7.47 10.61 2.42
C HIS A 155 6.72 9.48 3.13
N VAL A 156 6.82 8.26 2.60
CA VAL A 156 6.27 7.03 3.20
C VAL A 156 7.37 6.26 3.92
N PHE A 157 8.36 5.75 3.19
CA PHE A 157 9.50 5.02 3.76
C PHE A 157 10.61 4.86 2.73
N ASP A 158 11.88 4.74 3.16
CA ASP A 158 13.03 4.35 2.32
C ASP A 158 13.07 5.00 0.92
N GLY A 159 12.86 6.32 0.86
CA GLY A 159 12.88 7.10 -0.39
C GLY A 159 11.60 7.01 -1.23
N ILE A 160 10.58 6.30 -0.75
CA ILE A 160 9.24 6.23 -1.36
C ILE A 160 8.39 7.39 -0.86
N CYS A 161 7.78 8.11 -1.79
CA CYS A 161 6.80 9.17 -1.53
C CYS A 161 5.45 8.83 -2.14
N LEU A 162 4.38 9.28 -1.49
CA LEU A 162 3.05 9.37 -2.07
C LEU A 162 2.84 10.77 -2.65
N GLY A 163 2.22 10.85 -3.82
CA GLY A 163 1.82 12.11 -4.42
C GLY A 163 0.71 11.93 -5.45
N GLY A 164 0.19 13.04 -5.96
CA GLY A 164 -0.77 13.07 -7.06
C GLY A 164 -0.37 14.05 -8.18
N ASP A 165 0.77 14.72 -8.03
CA ASP A 165 1.24 15.71 -8.99
C ASP A 165 1.81 15.02 -10.23
N THR A 166 1.19 15.27 -11.36
CA THR A 166 1.62 14.79 -12.68
C THR A 166 2.90 15.46 -13.15
N ASP A 167 3.18 16.68 -12.71
CA ASP A 167 4.38 17.44 -13.10
C ASP A 167 5.65 16.81 -12.50
N LEU A 168 5.49 16.11 -11.37
CA LEU A 168 6.58 15.37 -10.75
C LEU A 168 6.96 14.12 -11.57
N VAL A 169 6.00 13.51 -12.28
CA VAL A 169 6.25 12.33 -13.12
C VAL A 169 7.25 12.66 -14.23
N ASP A 170 7.04 13.77 -14.93
CA ASP A 170 7.92 14.20 -16.02
C ASP A 170 9.34 14.45 -15.52
N ARG A 171 9.47 15.14 -14.37
CA ARG A 171 10.77 15.36 -13.72
C ARG A 171 11.45 14.06 -13.30
N ILE A 172 10.71 13.10 -12.75
CA ILE A 172 11.27 11.82 -12.29
C ILE A 172 11.77 10.99 -13.46
N LEU A 173 10.97 10.92 -14.52
CA LEU A 173 11.31 10.15 -15.72
C LEU A 173 12.47 10.75 -16.51
N THR A 174 12.68 12.06 -16.41
CA THR A 174 13.83 12.74 -17.03
C THR A 174 15.10 12.67 -16.18
N ALA A 175 14.98 12.74 -14.84
CA ALA A 175 16.12 12.74 -13.92
C ALA A 175 16.68 11.33 -13.63
N THR A 176 15.85 10.30 -13.72
CA THR A 176 16.23 8.92 -13.39
C THR A 176 16.35 8.13 -14.68
N GLU A 177 17.51 7.55 -14.98
CA GLU A 177 17.66 6.58 -16.09
C GLU A 177 16.84 5.28 -15.86
N GLY A 178 16.09 5.19 -14.76
CA GLY A 178 15.36 4.03 -14.30
C GLY A 178 13.88 4.02 -14.69
N ARG A 179 13.50 3.03 -15.50
CA ARG A 179 12.12 2.70 -15.92
C ARG A 179 11.19 2.23 -14.78
N GLU A 180 11.59 2.34 -13.52
CA GLU A 180 10.89 1.78 -12.35
C GLU A 180 10.76 2.81 -11.21
N ALA A 181 10.90 4.10 -11.52
CA ALA A 181 10.92 5.17 -10.52
C ALA A 181 9.53 5.58 -10.00
N PHE A 182 8.44 5.12 -10.62
CA PHE A 182 7.09 5.44 -10.19
C PHE A 182 6.07 4.31 -10.45
N ARG A 183 4.93 4.38 -9.74
CA ARG A 183 3.76 3.51 -9.95
C ARG A 183 2.49 4.31 -9.69
N ALA A 184 1.52 4.21 -10.60
CA ALA A 184 0.26 4.95 -10.53
C ALA A 184 -0.91 4.01 -10.18
N TYR A 185 -1.83 4.52 -9.36
CA TYR A 185 -2.94 3.81 -8.74
C TYR A 185 -4.24 4.57 -8.94
N LEU A 186 -5.33 3.85 -9.17
CA LEU A 186 -6.70 4.35 -9.11
C LEU A 186 -7.31 3.99 -7.77
N GLY A 187 -7.72 5.02 -7.02
CA GLY A 187 -8.29 4.88 -5.69
C GLY A 187 -7.31 4.34 -4.63
N TYR A 188 -7.74 4.38 -3.37
CA TYR A 188 -6.98 3.90 -2.21
C TYR A 188 -7.84 3.00 -1.33
N SER A 189 -7.16 2.41 -0.36
CA SER A 189 -7.73 1.64 0.73
C SER A 189 -7.68 2.50 1.98
N GLY A 190 -8.83 2.75 2.59
CA GLY A 190 -8.95 3.59 3.79
C GLY A 190 -9.57 2.81 4.94
N TRP A 191 -9.06 3.06 6.15
CA TRP A 191 -9.60 2.55 7.40
C TRP A 191 -9.95 3.71 8.30
N GLY A 192 -11.14 3.67 8.90
CA GLY A 192 -11.50 4.60 9.96
C GLY A 192 -10.70 4.38 11.25
N PRO A 193 -10.82 5.30 12.23
CA PRO A 193 -10.16 5.18 13.53
C PRO A 193 -10.38 3.81 14.19
N GLY A 194 -9.29 3.11 14.53
CA GLY A 194 -9.32 1.80 15.19
C GLY A 194 -9.80 0.62 14.33
N GLN A 195 -10.23 0.87 13.08
CA GLN A 195 -10.78 -0.18 12.23
C GLN A 195 -9.70 -1.19 11.82
N LEU A 196 -8.52 -0.70 11.40
CA LEU A 196 -7.42 -1.55 10.98
C LEU A 196 -6.94 -2.45 12.14
N GLU A 197 -6.84 -1.89 13.34
CA GLU A 197 -6.47 -2.63 14.56
C GLU A 197 -7.48 -3.74 14.86
N SER A 198 -8.78 -3.47 14.70
CA SER A 198 -9.83 -4.48 14.84
C SER A 198 -9.67 -5.61 13.81
N GLU A 199 -9.40 -5.27 12.55
CA GLU A 199 -9.15 -6.25 11.49
C GLU A 199 -7.86 -7.07 11.71
N MET A 200 -6.83 -6.48 12.31
CA MET A 200 -5.64 -7.20 12.76
C MET A 200 -5.98 -8.22 13.86
N GLN A 201 -6.85 -7.86 14.81
CA GLN A 201 -7.28 -8.78 15.89
C GLN A 201 -8.09 -9.96 15.37
N THR A 202 -8.85 -9.80 14.29
CA THR A 202 -9.59 -10.89 13.65
C THR A 202 -8.71 -11.77 12.76
N GLY A 203 -7.42 -11.46 12.62
CA GLY A 203 -6.49 -12.21 11.77
C GLY A 203 -6.73 -12.01 10.28
N SER A 204 -7.32 -10.88 9.88
CA SER A 204 -7.57 -10.56 8.46
C SER A 204 -6.29 -10.23 7.68
N TRP A 205 -5.26 -9.79 8.41
CA TRP A 205 -4.03 -9.25 7.85
C TRP A 205 -2.79 -9.78 8.59
N PHE A 206 -1.71 -9.99 7.85
CA PHE A 206 -0.34 -10.11 8.39
C PHE A 206 0.44 -8.84 8.11
N THR A 207 1.43 -8.51 8.95
CA THR A 207 2.27 -7.31 8.76
C THR A 207 3.72 -7.66 8.46
N LEU A 208 4.29 -6.96 7.48
CA LEU A 208 5.72 -7.01 7.14
C LEU A 208 6.25 -5.60 6.89
N PRO A 209 7.50 -5.27 7.27
CA PRO A 209 8.15 -4.07 6.78
C PRO A 209 8.14 -4.06 5.26
N ALA A 210 7.78 -2.92 4.65
CA ALA A 210 7.74 -2.83 3.21
C ALA A 210 9.16 -2.87 2.61
N ASP A 211 9.32 -3.63 1.53
CA ASP A 211 10.51 -3.60 0.68
C ASP A 211 10.22 -2.68 -0.51
N PRO A 212 11.00 -1.62 -0.75
CA PRO A 212 10.79 -0.77 -1.92
C PRO A 212 10.78 -1.56 -3.22
N ASN A 213 11.56 -2.64 -3.34
CA ASN A 213 11.63 -3.44 -4.55
C ASN A 213 10.36 -4.27 -4.78
N ALA A 214 9.64 -4.63 -3.71
CA ALA A 214 8.32 -5.23 -3.84
C ALA A 214 7.29 -4.21 -4.34
N VAL A 215 7.38 -2.94 -3.92
CA VAL A 215 6.49 -1.87 -4.41
C VAL A 215 6.62 -1.67 -5.91
N PHE A 216 7.83 -1.78 -6.47
CA PHE A 216 8.09 -1.62 -7.92
C PHE A 216 8.36 -2.95 -8.64
N HIS A 217 7.95 -4.08 -8.05
CA HIS A 217 8.22 -5.41 -8.61
C HIS A 217 7.70 -5.57 -10.04
N LYS A 218 8.50 -6.21 -10.90
CA LYS A 218 8.17 -6.43 -12.33
C LYS A 218 6.95 -7.32 -12.53
N ASP A 219 6.78 -8.31 -11.66
CA ASP A 219 5.59 -9.16 -11.64
C ASP A 219 4.82 -8.92 -10.33
N PRO A 220 3.97 -7.88 -10.28
CA PRO A 220 3.24 -7.54 -9.07
C PRO A 220 2.30 -8.67 -8.62
N THR A 221 1.77 -9.47 -9.55
CA THR A 221 0.79 -10.53 -9.23
C THR A 221 1.40 -11.65 -8.38
N ARG A 222 2.73 -11.81 -8.44
CA ARG A 222 3.48 -12.80 -7.67
C ARG A 222 3.82 -12.37 -6.23
N ILE A 223 3.69 -11.08 -5.90
CA ILE A 223 4.08 -10.58 -4.57
C ILE A 223 3.33 -11.32 -3.45
N TRP A 224 1.99 -11.40 -3.53
CA TRP A 224 1.19 -12.09 -2.51
C TRP A 224 1.50 -13.59 -2.41
N PRO A 225 1.43 -14.39 -3.50
CA PRO A 225 1.68 -15.83 -3.39
C PRO A 225 3.11 -16.15 -2.95
N ASP A 226 4.10 -15.35 -3.35
CA ASP A 226 5.49 -15.54 -2.91
C ASP A 226 5.64 -15.26 -1.40
N ILE A 227 4.98 -14.22 -0.88
CA ILE A 227 4.96 -13.94 0.57
C ILE A 227 4.23 -15.06 1.32
N VAL A 228 3.03 -15.46 0.86
CA VAL A 228 2.20 -16.48 1.53
C VAL A 228 2.85 -17.85 1.52
N SER A 229 3.47 -18.26 0.41
CA SER A 229 4.23 -19.52 0.32
C SER A 229 5.38 -19.55 1.32
N ALA A 230 5.99 -18.40 1.58
CA ALA A 230 7.08 -18.26 2.55
C ALA A 230 6.61 -18.12 4.01
N LEU A 231 5.30 -18.00 4.29
CA LEU A 231 4.78 -17.99 5.67
C LEU A 231 4.92 -19.38 6.34
N GLY A 232 4.92 -20.46 5.56
CA GLY A 232 5.07 -21.83 6.06
C GLY A 232 4.34 -22.87 5.22
N GLU A 233 4.60 -24.16 5.48
CA GLU A 233 3.97 -25.27 4.72
C GLU A 233 2.44 -25.25 4.79
N GLU A 234 1.88 -24.82 5.93
CA GLU A 234 0.42 -24.71 6.12
C GLU A 234 -0.25 -23.70 5.17
N TYR A 235 0.49 -22.67 4.76
CA TYR A 235 -0.01 -21.61 3.88
C TYR A 235 0.30 -21.85 2.40
N ARG A 236 1.25 -22.73 2.10
CA ARG A 236 1.75 -22.99 0.74
C ARG A 236 0.64 -23.42 -0.22
N HIS A 237 -0.35 -24.18 0.24
CA HIS A 237 -1.50 -24.58 -0.57
C HIS A 237 -2.39 -23.41 -1.02
N TYR A 238 -2.36 -22.28 -0.32
CA TYR A 238 -3.12 -21.08 -0.70
C TYR A 238 -2.40 -20.22 -1.75
N ALA A 239 -1.07 -20.35 -1.88
CA ALA A 239 -0.30 -19.60 -2.87
C ALA A 239 -0.69 -19.97 -4.31
N ASP A 240 -1.12 -21.22 -4.53
CA ASP A 240 -1.57 -21.72 -5.82
C ASP A 240 -3.09 -21.53 -6.04
N MET A 241 -3.80 -20.91 -5.08
CA MET A 241 -5.24 -20.72 -5.19
C MET A 241 -5.58 -19.73 -6.30
N PRO A 242 -6.44 -20.09 -7.28
CA PRO A 242 -6.87 -19.15 -8.30
C PRO A 242 -7.65 -17.98 -7.65
N PHE A 243 -7.51 -16.80 -8.24
CA PHE A 243 -8.19 -15.58 -7.79
C PHE A 243 -9.71 -15.77 -7.72
N ASP A 244 -10.27 -16.52 -8.67
CA ASP A 244 -11.65 -16.98 -8.66
C ASP A 244 -11.74 -18.45 -8.18
N PRO A 245 -12.30 -18.71 -6.98
CA PRO A 245 -12.42 -20.05 -6.43
C PRO A 245 -13.46 -20.92 -7.16
N THR A 246 -14.25 -20.36 -8.07
CA THR A 246 -15.24 -21.11 -8.87
C THR A 246 -14.63 -21.78 -10.09
N LEU A 247 -13.34 -21.53 -10.37
CA LEU A 247 -12.60 -22.11 -11.50
C LEU A 247 -11.88 -23.43 -11.16
N ASN A 248 -12.22 -24.06 -10.03
CA ASN A 248 -11.69 -25.37 -9.61
C ASN A 248 -12.60 -26.53 -10.00
#